data_AF-A0A529MGH0-F1
#
_entry.id   AF-A0A529MGH0-F1
#
_cell.length_a   1.000
_cell.length_b   1.000
_cell.length_c   1.000
_cell.angle_alpha   90.00
_cell.angle_beta   90.00
_cell.angle_gamma   90.00
#
_symmetry.space_group_name_H-M   'P 1'
#
loop_
_entity.id
_entity.type
_entity.pdbx_description
1 polymer ?
#
loop_
_entity_poly.entity_id
_entity_poly.type
_entity_poly.pdbx_seq_one_letter_code
_entity_poly.pdbx_strand_id
1 'polypeptide(L)'
;MSGSPQGHATPGERWISFLRSYGPINKIDGMYAETVARQAQAHGVAPLAFEHPEAEALAKAIAPAEGRLTNIILTGTAGDGKTSLCSELWHRLTGDESRKAGRDRSNYGKVALETPDGERTLHFIFEFSGFTPEQRRPWMPEQIDLLNRFARSVFDPEPREYFVLAANDGKLVQAFDSLPDSADTRVKPLIETLLTRDHRSQAGAALLFLNLSRMSTRELLERALDCLLGRAEWACFDDEASDPAFSPASPLTRNFQLLHEPRIRERLQGLGELCDSNGFHVSIREVLLLLVNGLLGYKG
;
A
#
# COMPACT_ATOMS: atom_id res chain seq x y z
N MET A 1 -8.11 32.21 41.43
CA MET A 1 -7.87 30.75 41.46
C MET A 1 -8.97 30.06 40.69
N SER A 2 -8.68 29.61 39.48
CA SER A 2 -9.39 28.53 38.78
C SER A 2 -8.56 28.22 37.53
N GLY A 3 -7.44 27.54 37.75
CA GLY A 3 -6.70 26.95 36.64
C GLY A 3 -7.55 25.82 36.08
N SER A 4 -7.93 25.93 34.81
CA SER A 4 -8.52 24.84 34.05
C SER A 4 -7.60 23.62 34.15
N PRO A 5 -8.10 22.42 34.48
CA PRO A 5 -7.27 21.24 34.39
C PRO A 5 -6.94 21.07 32.91
N GLN A 6 -5.66 21.06 32.55
CA GLN A 6 -5.23 20.49 31.29
C GLN A 6 -5.54 19.00 31.34
N GLY A 7 -6.77 18.64 31.01
CA GLY A 7 -7.23 17.26 30.94
C GLY A 7 -6.51 16.58 29.80
N HIS A 8 -5.83 15.46 30.11
CA HIS A 8 -5.33 14.57 29.07
C HIS A 8 -6.53 14.12 28.22
N ALA A 9 -6.38 14.19 26.89
CA ALA A 9 -7.43 13.75 25.96
C ALA A 9 -7.86 12.31 26.29
N THR A 10 -9.16 12.03 26.32
CA THR A 10 -9.70 10.70 26.63
C THR A 10 -9.27 9.67 25.56
N PRO A 11 -9.30 8.36 25.86
CA PRO A 11 -9.11 7.32 24.84
C PRO A 11 -9.96 7.53 23.57
N GLY A 12 -11.25 7.84 23.74
CA GLY A 12 -12.17 8.16 22.65
C GLY A 12 -11.71 9.38 21.86
N GLU A 13 -11.36 10.48 22.53
CA GLU A 13 -10.85 11.69 21.85
C GLU A 13 -9.57 11.42 21.06
N ARG A 14 -8.64 10.63 21.61
CA ARG A 14 -7.41 10.23 20.89
C ARG A 14 -7.73 9.38 19.66
N TRP A 15 -8.67 8.44 19.77
CA TRP A 15 -9.11 7.62 18.66
C TRP A 15 -9.73 8.46 17.53
N ILE A 16 -10.66 9.36 17.85
CA ILE A 16 -11.28 10.25 16.87
C ILE A 16 -10.26 11.21 16.26
N SER A 17 -9.32 11.72 17.05
CA SER A 17 -8.25 12.61 16.55
C SER A 17 -7.33 11.87 15.57
N PHE A 18 -6.99 10.62 15.88
CA PHE A 18 -6.26 9.76 14.99
C PHE A 18 -7.04 9.47 13.69
N LEU A 19 -8.31 9.09 13.77
CA LEU A 19 -9.13 8.83 12.57
C LEU A 19 -9.20 10.05 11.65
N ARG A 20 -9.28 11.27 12.21
CA ARG A 20 -9.25 12.52 11.41
C ARG A 20 -7.98 12.67 10.56
N SER A 21 -6.88 11.98 10.89
CA SER A 21 -5.67 11.96 10.06
C SER A 21 -5.85 11.26 8.71
N TYR A 22 -6.89 10.43 8.56
CA TYR A 22 -7.27 9.85 7.26
C TYR A 22 -8.13 10.79 6.41
N GLY A 23 -8.58 11.92 6.98
CA GLY A 23 -9.38 12.96 6.33
C GLY A 23 -8.63 13.70 5.20
N PRO A 24 -9.27 14.70 4.56
CA PRO A 24 -8.64 15.48 3.50
C PRO A 24 -7.49 16.33 4.08
N ILE A 25 -6.27 15.83 3.94
CA ILE A 25 -5.06 16.60 4.21
C ILE A 25 -4.73 17.39 2.93
N ASN A 26 -4.42 18.67 3.07
CA ASN A 26 -3.91 19.49 1.96
C ASN A 26 -2.64 18.82 1.39
N LYS A 27 -2.81 18.18 0.22
CA LYS A 27 -1.86 17.63 -0.77
C LYS A 27 -0.38 17.52 -0.36
N ILE A 28 0.11 16.27 -0.34
CA ILE A 28 1.25 15.73 -1.14
C ILE A 28 1.26 14.19 -0.90
N ASP A 29 1.25 13.40 -1.97
CA ASP A 29 1.05 11.93 -1.94
C ASP A 29 2.04 11.14 -1.07
N GLY A 30 3.24 11.68 -0.84
CA GLY A 30 4.26 11.11 0.04
C GLY A 30 4.04 11.40 1.53
N MET A 31 3.34 12.48 1.87
CA MET A 31 3.14 12.88 3.27
C MET A 31 1.99 12.16 3.96
N TYR A 32 1.07 11.54 3.22
CA TYR A 32 -0.10 10.88 3.82
C TYR A 32 0.29 9.74 4.75
N ALA A 33 1.10 8.79 4.26
CA ALA A 33 1.54 7.65 5.06
C ALA A 33 2.39 8.09 6.27
N GLU A 34 3.27 9.08 6.08
CA GLU A 34 4.06 9.67 7.17
C GLU A 34 3.19 10.40 8.20
N THR A 35 2.16 11.12 7.74
CA THR A 35 1.23 11.82 8.63
C THR A 35 0.43 10.83 9.45
N VAL A 36 -0.15 9.80 8.82
CA VAL A 36 -0.90 8.76 9.53
C VAL A 36 -0.02 8.03 10.53
N ALA A 37 1.20 7.62 10.17
CA ALA A 37 2.12 6.94 11.08
C ALA A 37 2.52 7.83 12.28
N ARG A 38 2.82 9.12 12.02
CA ARG A 38 3.14 10.08 13.08
C ARG A 38 1.95 10.34 14.00
N GLN A 39 0.73 10.43 13.45
CA GLN A 39 -0.49 10.62 14.23
C GLN A 39 -0.84 9.36 15.06
N ALA A 40 -0.66 8.17 14.48
CA ALA A 40 -0.79 6.91 15.20
C ALA A 40 0.12 6.88 16.45
N GLN A 41 1.40 7.22 16.27
CA GLN A 41 2.34 7.31 17.39
C GLN A 41 1.94 8.39 18.40
N ALA A 42 1.56 9.58 17.94
CA ALA A 42 1.18 10.70 18.80
C ALA A 42 -0.06 10.41 19.66
N HIS A 43 -1.01 9.61 19.14
CA HIS A 43 -2.23 9.24 19.84
C HIS A 43 -2.14 7.88 20.55
N GLY A 44 -1.05 7.13 20.38
CA GLY A 44 -0.87 5.79 20.95
C GLY A 44 -1.84 4.75 20.36
N VAL A 45 -2.20 4.91 19.09
CA VAL A 45 -3.18 4.08 18.38
C VAL A 45 -2.50 3.38 17.22
N ALA A 46 -2.80 2.10 16.99
CA ALA A 46 -2.24 1.39 15.84
C ALA A 46 -2.92 1.84 14.53
N PRO A 47 -2.19 2.03 13.43
CA PRO A 47 -2.77 2.35 12.13
C PRO A 47 -3.85 1.36 11.68
N LEU A 48 -4.80 1.82 10.88
CA LEU A 48 -5.72 0.94 10.15
C LEU A 48 -4.90 0.12 9.16
N ALA A 49 -4.93 -1.20 9.35
CA ALA A 49 -4.23 -2.17 8.52
C ALA A 49 -5.09 -3.42 8.39
N PHE A 50 -5.19 -3.93 7.17
CA PHE A 50 -5.81 -5.21 6.85
C PHE A 50 -4.89 -5.96 5.88
N GLU A 51 -5.06 -7.27 5.81
CA GLU A 51 -4.30 -8.09 4.86
C GLU A 51 -4.62 -7.64 3.43
N HIS A 52 -3.56 -7.23 2.72
CA HIS A 52 -3.68 -6.74 1.36
C HIS A 52 -4.09 -7.89 0.41
N PRO A 53 -5.05 -7.70 -0.52
CA PRO A 53 -5.53 -8.78 -1.40
C PRO A 53 -4.42 -9.52 -2.17
N GLU A 54 -3.40 -8.79 -2.63
CA GLU A 54 -2.25 -9.36 -3.36
C GLU A 54 -1.12 -9.92 -2.48
N ALA A 55 -1.25 -9.92 -1.15
CA ALA A 55 -0.19 -10.41 -0.25
C ALA A 55 0.09 -11.90 -0.46
N GLU A 56 -0.95 -12.72 -0.65
CA GLU A 56 -0.80 -14.16 -0.88
C GLU A 56 -0.13 -14.45 -2.24
N ALA A 57 -0.45 -13.68 -3.28
CA ALA A 57 0.20 -13.83 -4.59
C ALA A 57 1.70 -13.51 -4.51
N LEU A 58 2.05 -12.45 -3.78
CA LEU A 58 3.44 -12.07 -3.51
C LEU A 58 4.19 -13.16 -2.74
N ALA A 59 3.55 -13.70 -1.69
CA ALA A 59 4.08 -14.81 -0.89
C ALA A 59 4.32 -16.08 -1.71
N LYS A 60 3.39 -16.43 -2.60
CA LYS A 60 3.53 -17.59 -3.49
C LYS A 60 4.70 -17.40 -4.44
N ALA A 61 4.84 -16.21 -5.03
CA ALA A 61 5.89 -15.90 -6.00
C ALA A 61 7.31 -15.88 -5.40
N ILE A 62 7.44 -15.58 -4.11
CA ILE A 62 8.71 -15.53 -3.38
C ILE A 62 8.64 -16.48 -2.18
N ALA A 63 8.97 -17.75 -2.42
CA ALA A 63 9.05 -18.80 -1.42
C ALA A 63 10.42 -19.51 -1.51
N PRO A 64 11.48 -18.93 -0.92
CA PRO A 64 12.86 -19.43 -1.07
C PRO A 64 13.03 -20.88 -0.62
N ALA A 65 12.38 -21.27 0.48
CA ALA A 65 12.41 -22.63 1.01
C ALA A 65 11.83 -23.68 0.04
N GLU A 66 10.96 -23.25 -0.89
CA GLU A 66 10.35 -24.08 -1.92
C GLU A 66 11.08 -23.95 -3.27
N GLY A 67 12.20 -23.21 -3.32
CA GLY A 67 12.94 -22.91 -4.56
C GLY A 67 12.21 -21.95 -5.49
N ARG A 68 11.12 -21.31 -5.05
CA ARG A 68 10.30 -20.46 -5.91
C ARG A 68 10.69 -19.00 -5.76
N LEU A 69 11.25 -18.44 -6.83
CA LEU A 69 11.56 -17.02 -6.96
C LEU A 69 11.11 -16.55 -8.35
N THR A 70 10.43 -15.43 -8.42
CA THR A 70 9.96 -14.82 -9.67
C THR A 70 10.17 -13.32 -9.59
N ASN A 71 10.54 -12.66 -10.68
CA ASN A 71 10.65 -11.20 -10.66
C ASN A 71 9.26 -10.59 -10.51
N ILE A 72 9.15 -9.46 -9.82
CA ILE A 72 7.88 -8.84 -9.47
C ILE A 72 7.92 -7.37 -9.78
N ILE A 73 6.89 -6.90 -10.48
CA ILE A 73 6.55 -5.47 -10.55
C ILE A 73 5.21 -5.27 -9.83
N LEU A 74 5.23 -4.47 -8.77
CA LEU A 74 4.04 -3.89 -8.15
C LEU A 74 3.80 -2.51 -8.77
N THR A 75 2.72 -2.37 -9.53
CA THR A 75 2.31 -1.10 -10.12
C THR A 75 0.95 -0.65 -9.61
N GLY A 76 0.61 0.62 -9.81
CA GLY A 76 -0.72 1.15 -9.49
C GLY A 76 -0.67 2.63 -9.14
N THR A 77 -1.74 3.16 -8.57
CA THR A 77 -1.83 4.57 -8.14
C THR A 77 -1.35 4.81 -6.71
N ALA A 78 -1.20 6.08 -6.34
CA ALA A 78 -0.79 6.45 -4.98
C ALA A 78 -1.89 6.05 -3.99
N GLY A 79 -1.52 5.37 -2.91
CA GLY A 79 -2.49 4.90 -1.91
C GLY A 79 -2.89 3.44 -2.05
N ASP A 80 -2.48 2.73 -3.11
CA ASP A 80 -2.80 1.30 -3.30
C ASP A 80 -1.98 0.32 -2.45
N GLY A 81 -1.05 0.81 -1.63
CA GLY A 81 -0.31 -0.07 -0.70
C GLY A 81 0.93 -0.77 -1.25
N LYS A 82 1.42 -0.42 -2.45
CA LYS A 82 2.65 -0.99 -3.04
C LYS A 82 3.86 -0.99 -2.09
N THR A 83 4.17 0.15 -1.48
CA THR A 83 5.31 0.30 -0.56
C THR A 83 5.13 -0.53 0.70
N SER A 84 3.89 -0.64 1.20
CA SER A 84 3.55 -1.48 2.35
C SER A 84 3.76 -2.96 2.04
N LEU A 85 3.28 -3.44 0.89
CA LEU A 85 3.50 -4.81 0.41
C LEU A 85 4.99 -5.15 0.28
N CYS A 86 5.77 -4.27 -0.36
CA CYS A 86 7.22 -4.46 -0.46
C CYS A 86 7.91 -4.51 0.91
N SER A 87 7.50 -3.63 1.83
CA SER A 87 8.08 -3.58 3.18
C SER A 87 7.70 -4.81 4.01
N GLU A 88 6.49 -5.34 3.83
CA GLU A 88 6.04 -6.56 4.48
C GLU A 88 6.79 -7.79 3.96
N LEU A 89 6.97 -7.91 2.63
CA LEU A 89 7.79 -8.97 2.05
C LEU A 89 9.25 -8.87 2.53
N TRP A 90 9.84 -7.67 2.53
CA TRP A 90 11.19 -7.46 3.06
C TRP A 90 11.31 -7.93 4.51
N HIS A 91 10.40 -7.49 5.37
CA HIS A 91 10.37 -7.90 6.77
C HIS A 91 10.23 -9.41 6.92
N ARG A 92 9.33 -10.06 6.16
CA ARG A 92 9.15 -11.52 6.20
C ARG A 92 10.42 -12.28 5.84
N LEU A 93 11.21 -11.77 4.89
CA LEU A 93 12.43 -12.43 4.43
C LEU A 93 13.65 -12.15 5.31
N THR A 94 13.72 -10.98 5.94
CA THR A 94 14.92 -10.50 6.65
C THR A 94 14.76 -10.44 8.16
N GLY A 95 13.52 -10.42 8.67
CA GLY A 95 13.19 -10.05 10.05
C GLY A 95 13.37 -8.55 10.35
N ASP A 96 13.76 -7.73 9.37
CA ASP A 96 14.04 -6.31 9.59
C ASP A 96 12.75 -5.49 9.67
N GLU A 97 12.55 -4.85 10.82
CA GLU A 97 11.42 -3.95 11.13
C GLU A 97 11.71 -2.48 10.80
N SER A 98 12.95 -2.14 10.42
CA SER A 98 13.38 -0.75 10.19
C SER A 98 12.47 -0.01 9.20
N ARG A 99 12.07 -0.69 8.12
CA ARG A 99 11.17 -0.16 7.08
C ARG A 99 9.74 -0.04 7.54
N LYS A 100 9.19 -1.08 8.18
CA LYS A 100 7.84 -1.04 8.77
C LYS A 100 7.71 0.07 9.81
N ALA A 101 8.78 0.31 10.57
CA ALA A 101 8.87 1.39 11.55
C ALA A 101 9.21 2.77 10.95
N GLY A 102 9.40 2.88 9.63
CA GLY A 102 9.73 4.14 8.94
C GLY A 102 11.12 4.71 9.24
N ARG A 103 12.02 3.91 9.82
CA ARG A 103 13.41 4.25 10.16
C ARG A 103 14.36 4.11 8.97
N ASP A 104 14.12 3.13 8.10
CA ASP A 104 14.79 3.01 6.80
C ASP A 104 13.88 3.53 5.69
N ARG A 105 14.39 4.50 4.93
CA ARG A 105 13.73 5.16 3.80
C ARG A 105 14.56 5.07 2.52
N SER A 106 15.48 4.10 2.44
CA SER A 106 16.22 3.84 1.21
C SER A 106 15.25 3.53 0.06
N ASN A 107 15.63 3.79 -1.19
CA ASN A 107 14.80 3.37 -2.34
C ASN A 107 15.17 1.96 -2.81
N TYR A 108 16.27 1.42 -2.28
CA TYR A 108 16.87 0.17 -2.73
C TYR A 108 17.42 -0.65 -1.56
N GLY A 109 17.21 -1.95 -1.61
CA GLY A 109 17.81 -2.93 -0.71
C GLY A 109 18.07 -4.25 -1.43
N LYS A 110 18.89 -5.12 -0.82
CA LYS A 110 19.10 -6.48 -1.33
C LYS A 110 19.27 -7.46 -0.18
N VAL A 111 18.87 -8.70 -0.41
CA VAL A 111 18.99 -9.81 0.54
C VAL A 111 19.48 -11.06 -0.17
N ALA A 112 20.38 -11.80 0.47
CA ALA A 112 20.77 -13.14 0.04
C ALA A 112 19.77 -14.16 0.61
N LEU A 113 19.29 -15.06 -0.23
CA LEU A 113 18.28 -16.05 0.08
C LEU A 113 18.84 -17.44 -0.21
N GLU A 114 18.81 -18.30 0.80
CA GLU A 114 19.10 -19.72 0.62
C GLU A 114 17.91 -20.41 -0.04
N THR A 115 18.17 -21.15 -1.11
CA THR A 115 17.18 -21.98 -1.81
C THR A 115 17.72 -23.40 -1.98
N PRO A 116 16.87 -24.41 -2.28
CA PRO A 116 17.33 -25.76 -2.61
C PRO A 116 18.39 -25.80 -3.73
N ASP A 117 18.36 -24.82 -4.65
CA ASP A 117 19.27 -24.72 -5.79
C ASP A 117 20.48 -23.80 -5.50
N GLY A 118 20.72 -23.49 -4.22
CA GLY A 118 21.79 -22.63 -3.73
C GLY A 118 21.38 -21.18 -3.49
N GLU A 119 22.36 -20.37 -3.06
CA GLU A 119 22.16 -18.96 -2.76
C GLU A 119 21.65 -18.18 -4.00
N ARG A 120 20.67 -17.30 -3.77
CA ARG A 120 20.12 -16.36 -4.75
C ARG A 120 20.08 -14.97 -4.14
N THR A 121 20.18 -13.93 -4.96
CA THR A 121 20.03 -12.54 -4.48
C THR A 121 18.67 -11.99 -4.88
N LEU A 122 17.93 -11.40 -3.94
CA LEU A 122 16.70 -10.67 -4.20
C LEU A 122 16.92 -9.18 -3.98
N HIS A 123 16.71 -8.39 -5.03
CA HIS A 123 16.79 -6.95 -5.04
C HIS A 123 15.41 -6.35 -4.82
N PHE A 124 15.33 -5.33 -3.98
CA PHE A 124 14.13 -4.54 -3.76
C PHE A 124 14.36 -3.13 -4.26
N ILE A 125 13.48 -2.65 -5.12
CA ILE A 125 13.35 -1.24 -5.47
C ILE A 125 12.00 -0.77 -4.93
N PHE A 126 12.04 -0.22 -3.71
CA PHE A 126 10.85 0.07 -2.90
C PHE A 126 10.04 1.24 -3.41
N GLU A 127 10.71 2.23 -4.01
CA GLU A 127 10.07 3.40 -4.62
C GLU A 127 10.81 3.74 -5.92
N PHE A 128 10.32 3.21 -7.03
CA PHE A 128 11.00 3.35 -8.32
C PHE A 128 11.13 4.81 -8.75
N SER A 129 10.13 5.66 -8.45
CA SER A 129 10.20 7.09 -8.74
C SER A 129 11.33 7.82 -8.01
N GLY A 130 11.68 7.38 -6.80
CA GLY A 130 12.82 7.92 -6.05
C GLY A 130 14.15 7.28 -6.46
N PHE A 131 14.09 6.11 -7.10
CA PHE A 131 15.25 5.44 -7.69
C PHE A 131 15.61 6.00 -9.07
N THR A 132 14.62 6.44 -9.86
CA THR A 132 14.83 6.99 -11.20
C THR A 132 15.36 8.42 -11.14
N PRO A 133 16.18 8.87 -12.11
CA PRO A 133 16.62 10.26 -12.16
C PRO A 133 15.43 11.23 -12.29
N GLU A 134 15.57 12.41 -11.69
CA GLU A 134 14.65 13.53 -11.95
C GLU A 134 14.63 13.86 -13.46
N GLN A 135 13.51 14.38 -13.95
CA GLN A 135 13.39 14.76 -15.36
C GLN A 135 14.59 15.60 -15.83
N ARG A 136 15.19 15.19 -16.95
CA ARG A 136 16.37 15.81 -17.59
C ARG A 136 17.71 15.57 -16.89
N ARG A 137 17.77 14.82 -15.79
CA ARG A 137 19.05 14.31 -15.27
C ARG A 137 19.41 13.01 -15.99
N PRO A 138 20.70 12.77 -16.27
CA PRO A 138 21.13 11.51 -16.83
C PRO A 138 20.95 10.38 -15.80
N TRP A 139 20.69 9.18 -16.29
CA TRP A 139 20.77 7.97 -15.51
C TRP A 139 22.20 7.73 -15.03
N MET A 140 22.36 7.33 -13.77
CA MET A 140 23.65 6.92 -13.23
C MET A 140 24.00 5.52 -13.73
N PRO A 141 25.29 5.23 -14.01
CA PRO A 141 25.72 3.91 -14.50
C PRO A 141 25.23 2.74 -13.64
N GLU A 142 25.20 2.91 -12.32
CA GLU A 142 24.78 1.87 -11.36
C GLU A 142 23.27 1.59 -11.45
N GLN A 143 22.46 2.61 -11.76
CA GLN A 143 21.02 2.45 -11.96
C GLN A 143 20.73 1.67 -13.25
N ILE A 144 21.48 1.99 -14.32
CA ILE A 144 21.38 1.29 -15.61
C ILE A 144 21.82 -0.17 -15.44
N ASP A 145 22.94 -0.42 -14.75
CA ASP A 145 23.41 -1.77 -14.47
C ASP A 145 22.36 -2.60 -13.71
N LEU A 146 21.74 -2.04 -12.68
CA LEU A 146 20.71 -2.72 -11.91
C LEU A 146 19.50 -3.07 -12.77
N LEU A 147 19.05 -2.14 -13.62
CA LEU A 147 17.94 -2.39 -14.55
C LEU A 147 18.30 -3.40 -15.66
N ASN A 148 19.56 -3.42 -16.09
CA ASN A 148 20.04 -4.43 -17.04
C ASN A 148 20.06 -5.82 -16.40
N ARG A 149 20.47 -5.94 -15.14
CA ARG A 149 20.40 -7.21 -14.39
C ARG A 149 18.96 -7.64 -14.17
N PHE A 150 18.06 -6.71 -13.88
CA PHE A 150 16.62 -6.98 -13.85
C PHE A 150 16.12 -7.52 -15.20
N ALA A 151 16.41 -6.83 -16.29
CA ALA A 151 15.98 -7.26 -17.62
C ALA A 151 16.51 -8.66 -17.97
N ARG A 152 17.78 -8.94 -17.68
CA ARG A 152 18.35 -10.29 -17.87
C ARG A 152 17.61 -11.33 -17.02
N SER A 153 17.38 -11.06 -15.74
CA SER A 153 16.72 -12.02 -14.84
C SER A 153 15.29 -12.40 -15.26
N VAL A 154 14.60 -11.52 -16.00
CA VAL A 154 13.24 -11.79 -16.52
C VAL A 154 13.26 -12.81 -17.66
N PHE A 155 14.33 -12.85 -18.45
CA PHE A 155 14.42 -13.69 -19.67
C PHE A 155 15.43 -14.83 -19.55
N ASP A 156 16.20 -14.88 -18.48
CA ASP A 156 17.11 -15.98 -18.15
C ASP A 156 16.29 -17.17 -17.60
N PRO A 157 16.46 -18.40 -18.13
CA PRO A 157 15.81 -19.58 -17.57
C PRO A 157 16.31 -19.95 -16.16
N GLU A 158 17.54 -19.58 -15.78
CA GLU A 158 18.16 -19.93 -14.48
C GLU A 158 18.83 -18.73 -13.82
N PRO A 159 18.07 -17.66 -13.48
CA PRO A 159 18.64 -16.45 -12.94
C PRO A 159 19.17 -16.65 -11.52
N ARG A 160 20.30 -16.00 -11.22
CA ARG A 160 20.87 -15.94 -9.85
C ARG A 160 20.37 -14.75 -9.05
N GLU A 161 19.83 -13.75 -9.74
CA GLU A 161 19.34 -12.50 -9.18
C GLU A 161 17.86 -12.34 -9.56
N TYR A 162 17.06 -11.88 -8.61
CA TYR A 162 15.64 -11.61 -8.78
C TYR A 162 15.31 -10.20 -8.26
N PHE A 163 14.20 -9.64 -8.71
CA PHE A 163 13.84 -8.26 -8.41
C PHE A 163 12.39 -8.12 -7.98
N VAL A 164 12.14 -7.28 -6.98
CA VAL A 164 10.83 -6.75 -6.60
C VAL A 164 10.86 -5.24 -6.78
N LEU A 165 10.05 -4.72 -7.69
CA LEU A 165 10.02 -3.29 -8.03
C LEU A 165 8.63 -2.72 -7.77
N ALA A 166 8.54 -1.66 -6.96
CA ALA A 166 7.31 -0.91 -6.75
C ALA A 166 7.35 0.44 -7.47
N ALA A 167 6.39 0.68 -8.36
CA ALA A 167 6.30 1.90 -9.16
C ALA A 167 4.86 2.38 -9.32
N ASN A 168 4.67 3.67 -9.64
CA ASN A 168 3.39 4.14 -10.15
C ASN A 168 3.31 3.90 -11.66
N ASP A 169 2.13 3.63 -12.21
CA ASP A 169 1.94 3.26 -13.62
C ASP A 169 2.64 4.23 -14.59
N GLY A 170 2.31 5.51 -14.49
CA GLY A 170 2.90 6.54 -15.36
C GLY A 170 4.40 6.74 -15.12
N LYS A 171 4.90 6.52 -13.89
CA LYS A 171 6.33 6.63 -13.58
C LYS A 171 7.13 5.45 -14.10
N LEU A 172 6.55 4.26 -14.08
CA LEU A 172 7.13 3.06 -14.65
C LEU A 172 7.37 3.25 -16.16
N VAL A 173 6.33 3.61 -16.91
CA VAL A 173 6.43 3.84 -18.36
C VAL A 173 7.43 4.96 -18.68
N GLN A 174 7.30 6.13 -18.02
CA GLN A 174 8.22 7.26 -18.22
C GLN A 174 9.68 6.90 -17.98
N ALA A 175 9.96 6.10 -16.95
CA ALA A 175 11.32 5.69 -16.63
C ALA A 175 11.90 4.82 -17.75
N PHE A 176 11.17 3.78 -18.19
CA PHE A 176 11.62 2.90 -19.26
C PHE A 176 11.70 3.60 -20.63
N ASP A 177 10.87 4.62 -20.87
CA ASP A 177 10.97 5.49 -22.04
C ASP A 177 12.25 6.35 -22.05
N SER A 178 12.72 6.74 -20.87
CA SER A 178 13.88 7.62 -20.71
C SER A 178 15.22 6.88 -20.65
N LEU A 179 15.21 5.55 -20.76
CA LEU A 179 16.44 4.76 -20.67
C LEU A 179 17.37 5.05 -21.86
N PRO A 180 18.70 5.15 -21.63
CA PRO A 180 19.67 5.33 -22.70
C PRO A 180 19.83 4.07 -23.55
N ASP A 181 20.44 4.19 -24.74
CA ASP A 181 20.68 3.08 -25.66
C ASP A 181 21.54 1.95 -25.07
N SER A 182 22.33 2.24 -24.03
CA SER A 182 23.12 1.24 -23.31
C SER A 182 22.30 0.35 -22.37
N ALA A 183 21.01 0.66 -22.16
CA ALA A 183 20.11 -0.11 -21.32
C ALA A 183 19.45 -1.26 -22.10
N ASP A 184 19.19 -2.36 -21.40
CA ASP A 184 18.43 -3.49 -21.90
C ASP A 184 16.93 -3.17 -21.86
N THR A 185 16.38 -2.80 -23.01
CA THR A 185 14.99 -2.34 -23.14
C THR A 185 14.00 -3.47 -23.40
N ARG A 186 14.41 -4.74 -23.37
CA ARG A 186 13.52 -5.89 -23.67
C ARG A 186 12.31 -5.99 -22.74
N VAL A 187 12.42 -5.51 -21.50
CA VAL A 187 11.30 -5.51 -20.54
C VAL A 187 10.27 -4.42 -20.84
N LYS A 188 10.64 -3.35 -21.55
CA LYS A 188 9.74 -2.24 -21.89
C LYS A 188 8.46 -2.68 -22.63
N PRO A 189 8.54 -3.37 -23.80
CA PRO A 189 7.34 -3.81 -24.51
C PRO A 189 6.51 -4.84 -23.71
N LEU A 190 7.17 -5.60 -22.81
CA LEU A 190 6.49 -6.50 -21.88
C LEU A 190 5.64 -5.71 -20.87
N ILE A 191 6.22 -4.68 -20.23
CA ILE A 191 5.49 -3.80 -19.30
C ILE A 191 4.30 -3.15 -20.00
N GLU A 192 4.49 -2.58 -21.19
CA GLU A 192 3.41 -1.95 -21.97
C GLU A 192 2.28 -2.94 -22.28
N THR A 193 2.63 -4.17 -22.65
CA THR A 193 1.66 -5.24 -22.93
C THR A 193 0.87 -5.63 -21.68
N LEU A 194 1.55 -5.83 -20.54
CA LEU A 194 0.92 -6.22 -19.26
C LEU A 194 0.03 -5.09 -18.70
N LEU A 195 0.44 -3.84 -18.87
CA LEU A 195 -0.38 -2.67 -18.57
C LEU A 195 -1.61 -2.54 -19.47
N THR A 196 -1.56 -2.99 -20.73
CA THR A 196 -2.68 -2.82 -21.67
C THR A 196 -3.66 -4.00 -21.65
N ARG A 197 -3.17 -5.24 -21.56
CA ARG A 197 -3.97 -6.47 -21.77
C ARG A 197 -4.58 -7.08 -20.53
N ASP A 198 -4.39 -6.44 -19.39
CA ASP A 198 -4.78 -6.98 -18.10
C ASP A 198 -4.24 -8.38 -17.77
N HIS A 199 -2.98 -8.60 -18.13
CA HIS A 199 -2.29 -9.84 -17.82
C HIS A 199 -1.31 -9.63 -16.67
N ARG A 200 -1.17 -10.67 -15.84
CA ARG A 200 -0.20 -10.70 -14.72
C ARG A 200 1.13 -11.33 -15.10
N SER A 201 1.21 -12.00 -16.26
CA SER A 201 2.40 -12.70 -16.73
C SER A 201 2.34 -12.90 -18.24
N GLN A 202 3.49 -13.17 -18.86
CA GLN A 202 3.58 -13.54 -20.27
C GLN A 202 4.49 -14.76 -20.43
N ALA A 203 4.11 -15.68 -21.33
CA ALA A 203 4.95 -16.83 -21.65
C ALA A 203 6.34 -16.37 -22.13
N GLY A 204 7.39 -17.04 -21.62
CA GLY A 204 8.78 -16.69 -21.91
C GLY A 204 9.35 -15.55 -21.06
N ALA A 205 8.62 -15.03 -20.08
CA ALA A 205 9.11 -14.04 -19.12
C ALA A 205 8.84 -14.49 -17.68
N ALA A 206 9.90 -14.61 -16.87
CA ALA A 206 9.84 -14.91 -15.44
C ALA A 206 9.48 -13.65 -14.63
N LEU A 207 8.30 -13.09 -14.90
CA LEU A 207 7.79 -11.86 -14.31
C LEU A 207 6.33 -12.02 -13.87
N LEU A 208 6.07 -11.71 -12.60
CA LEU A 208 4.74 -11.46 -12.06
C LEU A 208 4.49 -9.95 -12.00
N PHE A 209 3.48 -9.50 -12.71
CA PHE A 209 3.09 -8.10 -12.81
C PHE A 209 1.76 -7.89 -12.07
N LEU A 210 1.81 -7.14 -10.97
CA LEU A 210 0.67 -6.88 -10.10
C LEU A 210 0.27 -5.41 -10.25
N ASN A 211 -0.79 -5.16 -11.02
CA ASN A 211 -1.39 -3.83 -11.09
C ASN A 211 -2.45 -3.67 -10.00
N LEU A 212 -2.07 -2.97 -8.93
CA LEU A 212 -2.93 -2.75 -7.77
C LEU A 212 -4.11 -1.81 -8.09
N SER A 213 -4.04 -1.03 -9.17
CA SER A 213 -5.16 -0.22 -9.66
C SER A 213 -6.31 -1.06 -10.26
N ARG A 214 -6.18 -2.39 -10.24
CA ARG A 214 -7.19 -3.33 -10.74
C ARG A 214 -7.77 -4.21 -9.65
N MET A 215 -7.42 -3.95 -8.40
CA MET A 215 -8.06 -4.62 -7.27
C MET A 215 -9.54 -4.26 -7.23
N SER A 216 -10.36 -5.19 -6.74
CA SER A 216 -11.79 -4.91 -6.59
C SER A 216 -12.01 -3.84 -5.54
N THR A 217 -12.61 -2.72 -5.93
CA THR A 217 -13.08 -1.67 -5.02
C THR A 217 -14.08 -2.23 -4.02
N ARG A 218 -14.95 -3.17 -4.43
CA ARG A 218 -15.84 -3.88 -3.51
C ARG A 218 -15.07 -4.59 -2.41
N GLU A 219 -14.04 -5.35 -2.77
CA GLU A 219 -13.22 -6.09 -1.80
C GLU A 219 -12.46 -5.12 -0.87
N LEU A 220 -11.89 -4.04 -1.42
CA LEU A 220 -11.20 -3.03 -0.63
C LEU A 220 -12.15 -2.35 0.38
N LEU A 221 -13.38 -2.03 -0.04
CA LEU A 221 -14.41 -1.46 0.82
C LEU A 221 -14.77 -2.40 1.96
N GLU A 222 -14.97 -3.69 1.67
CA GLU A 222 -15.30 -4.70 2.68
C GLU A 222 -14.18 -4.83 3.72
N ARG A 223 -12.94 -5.06 3.27
CA ARG A 223 -11.77 -5.20 4.17
C ARG A 223 -11.51 -3.94 5.00
N ALA A 224 -11.62 -2.76 4.39
CA ALA A 224 -11.42 -1.49 5.08
C ALA A 224 -12.53 -1.22 6.11
N LEU A 225 -13.77 -1.58 5.80
CA LEU A 225 -14.90 -1.43 6.71
C LEU A 225 -14.76 -2.33 7.92
N ASP A 226 -14.42 -3.60 7.73
CA ASP A 226 -14.19 -4.55 8.82
C ASP A 226 -13.00 -4.12 9.68
N CYS A 227 -11.91 -3.65 9.04
CA CYS A 227 -10.75 -3.10 9.74
C CYS A 227 -11.10 -1.88 10.60
N LEU A 228 -11.89 -0.93 10.08
CA LEU A 228 -12.27 0.30 10.77
C LEU A 228 -13.21 0.01 11.94
N LEU A 229 -14.23 -0.83 11.73
CA LEU A 229 -15.29 -1.06 12.69
C LEU A 229 -14.92 -2.10 13.76
N GLY A 230 -14.01 -3.03 13.46
CA GLY A 230 -13.53 -4.06 14.39
C GLY A 230 -12.52 -3.57 15.44
N ARG A 231 -12.35 -2.25 15.59
CA ARG A 231 -11.36 -1.65 16.49
C ARG A 231 -11.84 -1.63 17.95
N ALA A 232 -10.98 -2.07 18.86
CA ALA A 232 -11.27 -2.07 20.30
C ALA A 232 -11.44 -0.64 20.85
N GLU A 233 -10.85 0.35 20.17
CA GLU A 233 -10.97 1.78 20.51
C GLU A 233 -12.42 2.30 20.48
N TRP A 234 -13.36 1.58 19.85
CA TRP A 234 -14.80 1.91 19.89
C TRP A 234 -15.48 1.65 21.23
N ALA A 235 -14.79 1.05 22.20
CA ALA A 235 -15.28 0.92 23.58
C ALA A 235 -15.63 2.28 24.22
N CYS A 236 -15.15 3.40 23.66
CA CYS A 236 -15.53 4.75 24.09
C CYS A 236 -17.04 5.02 24.04
N PHE A 237 -17.83 4.33 23.20
CA PHE A 237 -19.29 4.48 23.21
C PHE A 237 -19.94 3.98 24.51
N ASP A 238 -19.28 3.08 25.23
CA ASP A 238 -19.72 2.57 26.53
C ASP A 238 -18.96 3.28 27.66
N ASP A 239 -17.63 3.30 27.59
CA ASP A 239 -16.74 3.80 28.65
C ASP A 239 -16.84 5.32 28.84
N GLU A 240 -17.19 6.05 27.78
CA GLU A 240 -17.26 7.53 27.75
C GLU A 240 -18.67 8.02 27.40
N ALA A 241 -19.72 7.20 27.62
CA ALA A 241 -21.10 7.51 27.23
C ALA A 241 -21.69 8.79 27.86
N SER A 242 -21.10 9.28 28.96
CA SER A 242 -21.47 10.57 29.56
C SER A 242 -21.01 11.78 28.74
N ASP A 243 -20.00 11.60 27.87
CA ASP A 243 -19.60 12.62 26.91
C ASP A 243 -20.65 12.69 25.78
N PRO A 244 -21.21 13.88 25.47
CA PRO A 244 -22.16 14.04 24.37
C PRO A 244 -21.67 13.49 23.02
N ALA A 245 -20.36 13.51 22.75
CA ALA A 245 -19.76 13.01 21.52
C ALA A 245 -19.81 11.48 21.37
N PHE A 246 -19.81 10.75 22.49
CA PHE A 246 -19.84 9.27 22.52
C PHE A 246 -21.17 8.71 23.04
N SER A 247 -22.06 9.57 23.51
CA SER A 247 -23.39 9.17 23.98
C SER A 247 -24.21 8.42 22.91
N PRO A 248 -25.22 7.62 23.30
CA PRO A 248 -26.13 6.96 22.35
C PRO A 248 -26.88 7.92 21.41
N ALA A 249 -27.05 9.18 21.82
CA ALA A 249 -27.70 10.21 21.01
C ALA A 249 -26.73 10.91 20.03
N SER A 250 -25.44 10.61 20.10
CA SER A 250 -24.44 11.29 19.27
C SER A 250 -24.56 10.87 17.80
N PRO A 251 -24.34 11.79 16.84
CA PRO A 251 -24.27 11.44 15.42
C PRO A 251 -23.19 10.41 15.12
N LEU A 252 -22.07 10.43 15.85
CA LEU A 252 -20.98 9.50 15.69
C LEU A 252 -21.42 8.06 16.02
N THR A 253 -22.06 7.86 17.18
CA THR A 253 -22.60 6.56 17.60
C THR A 253 -23.63 6.05 16.60
N ARG A 254 -24.51 6.94 16.12
CA ARG A 254 -25.51 6.60 15.11
C ARG A 254 -24.87 6.19 13.77
N ASN A 255 -23.88 6.92 13.29
CA ASN A 255 -23.17 6.59 12.05
C ASN A 255 -22.43 5.26 12.16
N PHE A 256 -21.78 5.01 13.31
CA PHE A 256 -21.12 3.74 13.60
C PHE A 256 -22.10 2.56 13.53
N GLN A 257 -23.28 2.70 14.14
CA GLN A 257 -24.35 1.69 14.08
C GLN A 257 -24.88 1.49 12.66
N LEU A 258 -25.11 2.57 11.91
CA LEU A 258 -25.57 2.50 10.52
C LEU A 258 -24.57 1.75 9.63
N LEU A 259 -23.26 1.94 9.81
CA LEU A 259 -22.23 1.21 9.06
C LEU A 259 -22.14 -0.28 9.46
N HIS A 260 -22.72 -0.69 10.58
CA HIS A 260 -22.92 -2.10 10.94
C HIS A 260 -24.18 -2.71 10.33
N GLU A 261 -25.13 -1.91 9.84
CA GLU A 261 -26.36 -2.44 9.26
C GLU A 261 -26.06 -3.21 7.95
N PRO A 262 -26.48 -4.48 7.82
CA PRO A 262 -26.17 -5.30 6.65
C PRO A 262 -26.58 -4.65 5.33
N ARG A 263 -27.77 -4.00 5.29
CA ARG A 263 -28.26 -3.32 4.09
C ARG A 263 -27.41 -2.12 3.67
N ILE A 264 -26.80 -1.42 4.63
CA ILE A 264 -25.91 -0.30 4.33
C ILE A 264 -24.58 -0.84 3.80
N ARG A 265 -24.05 -1.90 4.43
CA ARG A 265 -22.84 -2.59 3.95
C ARG A 265 -23.00 -3.13 2.53
N GLU A 266 -24.09 -3.83 2.25
CA GLU A 266 -24.43 -4.35 0.91
C GLU A 266 -24.49 -3.22 -0.13
N ARG A 267 -25.08 -2.07 0.20
CA ARG A 267 -25.14 -0.92 -0.69
C ARG A 267 -23.75 -0.33 -0.96
N LEU A 268 -22.90 -0.20 0.05
CA LEU A 268 -21.52 0.28 -0.13
C LEU A 268 -20.72 -0.68 -1.01
N GLN A 269 -20.83 -1.99 -0.77
CA GLN A 269 -20.19 -3.01 -1.62
C GLN A 269 -20.71 -2.97 -3.06
N GLY A 270 -22.02 -2.78 -3.25
CA GLY A 270 -22.63 -2.62 -4.58
C GLY A 270 -22.17 -1.34 -5.31
N LEU A 271 -21.87 -0.26 -4.59
CA LEU A 271 -21.23 0.92 -5.18
C LEU A 271 -19.78 0.61 -5.60
N GLY A 272 -19.05 -0.18 -4.81
CA GLY A 272 -17.73 -0.68 -5.20
C GLY A 272 -17.78 -1.52 -6.48
N GLU A 273 -18.73 -2.44 -6.61
CA GLU A 273 -18.96 -3.21 -7.84
C GLU A 273 -19.28 -2.33 -9.03
N LEU A 274 -20.07 -1.28 -8.83
CA LEU A 274 -20.39 -0.33 -9.88
C LEU A 274 -19.15 0.45 -10.32
N CYS A 275 -18.29 0.87 -9.39
CA CYS A 275 -16.99 1.47 -9.70
C CYS A 275 -16.13 0.52 -10.55
N ASP A 276 -15.98 -0.73 -10.10
CA ASP A 276 -15.21 -1.77 -10.80
C ASP A 276 -15.74 -2.01 -12.22
N SER A 277 -17.06 -2.15 -12.36
CA SER A 277 -17.74 -2.40 -13.65
C SER A 277 -17.58 -1.25 -14.66
N ASN A 278 -17.31 -0.04 -14.18
CA ASN A 278 -17.09 1.15 -15.00
C ASN A 278 -15.59 1.49 -15.18
N GLY A 279 -14.68 0.65 -14.65
CA GLY A 279 -13.24 0.90 -14.71
C GLY A 279 -12.79 2.08 -13.83
N PHE A 280 -13.61 2.49 -12.85
CA PHE A 280 -13.23 3.50 -11.87
C PHE A 280 -12.56 2.82 -10.68
N HIS A 281 -11.23 2.83 -10.68
CA HIS A 281 -10.45 2.39 -9.53
C HIS A 281 -10.55 3.39 -8.37
N VAL A 282 -10.72 2.88 -7.16
CA VAL A 282 -10.66 3.66 -5.92
C VAL A 282 -9.59 3.06 -5.02
N SER A 283 -8.57 3.84 -4.72
CA SER A 283 -7.42 3.39 -3.92
C SER A 283 -7.81 3.09 -2.47
N ILE A 284 -7.01 2.29 -1.76
CA ILE A 284 -7.21 2.02 -0.31
C ILE A 284 -7.30 3.33 0.48
N ARG A 285 -6.47 4.31 0.12
CA ARG A 285 -6.50 5.65 0.73
C ARG A 285 -7.85 6.33 0.57
N GLU A 286 -8.40 6.34 -0.64
CA GLU A 286 -9.69 6.98 -0.94
C GLU A 286 -10.86 6.24 -0.27
N VAL A 287 -10.79 4.90 -0.21
CA VAL A 287 -11.74 4.08 0.55
C VAL A 287 -11.72 4.47 2.04
N LEU A 288 -10.54 4.51 2.67
CA LEU A 288 -10.42 4.89 4.08
C LEU A 288 -10.89 6.32 4.33
N LEU A 289 -10.55 7.25 3.43
CA LEU A 289 -11.04 8.63 3.46
C LEU A 289 -12.57 8.69 3.42
N LEU A 290 -13.21 7.95 2.51
CA LEU A 290 -14.66 7.88 2.39
C LEU A 290 -15.30 7.37 3.69
N LEU A 291 -14.81 6.23 4.20
CA LEU A 291 -15.38 5.58 5.38
C LEU A 291 -15.23 6.45 6.64
N VAL A 292 -14.04 7.02 6.85
CA VAL A 292 -13.79 7.92 8.00
C VAL A 292 -14.66 9.17 7.92
N ASN A 293 -14.81 9.79 6.75
CA ASN A 293 -15.68 10.95 6.60
C ASN A 293 -17.17 10.60 6.76
N GLY A 294 -17.59 9.43 6.28
CA GLY A 294 -18.95 8.92 6.49
C GLY A 294 -19.25 8.70 7.98
N LEU A 295 -18.25 8.30 8.75
CA LEU A 295 -18.36 8.05 10.19
C LEU A 295 -18.33 9.34 11.01
N LEU A 296 -17.28 10.16 10.83
CA LEU A 296 -17.02 11.35 11.64
C LEU A 296 -17.80 12.60 11.20
N GLY A 297 -18.34 12.59 9.98
CA GLY A 297 -18.83 13.78 9.29
C GLY A 297 -17.69 14.64 8.71
N TYR A 298 -17.99 15.33 7.61
CA TYR A 298 -17.06 16.23 6.95
C TYR A 298 -17.01 17.58 7.66
N LYS A 299 -15.82 18.01 8.11
CA LYS A 299 -15.56 19.42 8.45
C LYS A 299 -15.10 20.11 7.17
N GLY A 300 -16.02 20.82 6.51
CA GLY A 300 -15.69 21.70 5.39
C GLY A 300 -14.87 22.90 5.82
#